data_AF-C4JTS7-F1
#
_entry.id   AF-C4JTS7-F1
#
_cell.length_a   1.000
_cell.length_b   1.000
_cell.length_c   1.000
_cell.angle_alpha   90.00
_cell.angle_beta   90.00
_cell.angle_gamma   90.00
#
_symmetry.space_group_name_H-M   'P 1'
#
loop_
_entity.id
_entity.type
_entity.pdbx_description
1 polymer ?
#
loop_
_entity_poly.entity_id
_entity_poly.type
_entity_poly.pdbx_seq_one_letter_code
_entity_poly.pdbx_strand_id
1 'polypeptide(L)'
;MHAKALLACSLLSAACVVAETGKLGDADETQNNPFRTVYEATLLAKEGTNLRGSVTVSGSPDGRGIIYNVDFTGFPAEGGPFTYHVHDQPVPEDGNCTKTLAHLDPYIRGEVPPCDASKPETCQVGDLSGKYGNIEGIEGEERYKKAYIDRYTAITPGIGAFVGNRSIVVHYANKTRINCGNFVLKTTNPGGPGLPCRDGKCSTGTPIRGSPSRPTGPPMFEGDASKVSAFSATGILAIVIGLLW
;
A
#
# COMPACT_ATOMS: atom_id res chain seq x y z
N MET A 1 4.49 -50.38 52.23
CA MET A 1 4.29 -48.93 52.09
C MET A 1 4.65 -48.58 50.64
N HIS A 2 3.66 -48.35 49.77
CA HIS A 2 3.88 -48.10 48.34
C HIS A 2 3.73 -46.59 48.08
N ALA A 3 4.84 -45.89 47.85
CA ALA A 3 4.82 -44.48 47.45
C ALA A 3 4.61 -44.39 45.94
N LYS A 4 3.45 -43.84 45.52
CA LYS A 4 3.15 -43.51 44.13
C LYS A 4 3.78 -42.15 43.82
N ALA A 5 4.79 -42.14 42.95
CA ALA A 5 5.34 -40.90 42.41
C ALA A 5 4.34 -40.33 41.39
N LEU A 6 3.77 -39.17 41.72
CA LEU A 6 2.96 -38.37 40.81
C LEU A 6 3.90 -37.54 39.93
N LEU A 7 3.98 -37.90 38.65
CA LEU A 7 4.69 -37.11 37.65
C LEU A 7 3.78 -35.95 37.22
N ALA A 8 4.07 -34.74 37.71
CA ALA A 8 3.39 -33.52 37.29
C ALA A 8 3.95 -33.08 35.93
N CYS A 9 3.18 -33.26 34.86
CA CYS A 9 3.50 -32.75 33.53
C CYS A 9 3.05 -31.28 33.46
N SER A 10 3.98 -30.36 33.69
CA SER A 10 3.74 -28.92 33.56
C SER A 10 3.60 -28.53 32.08
N LEU A 11 2.37 -28.29 31.64
CA LEU A 11 2.05 -27.72 30.33
C LEU A 11 2.46 -26.25 30.32
N LEU A 12 3.59 -25.94 29.68
CA LEU A 12 4.00 -24.57 29.40
C LEU A 12 3.24 -24.11 28.14
N SER A 13 2.12 -23.43 28.32
CA SER A 13 1.38 -22.79 27.24
C SER A 13 2.18 -21.58 26.75
N ALA A 14 2.98 -21.74 25.70
CA ALA A 14 3.55 -20.62 24.96
C ALA A 14 2.39 -19.88 24.27
N ALA A 15 1.98 -18.74 24.83
CA ALA A 15 1.10 -17.82 24.11
C ALA A 15 1.91 -17.28 22.92
N CYS A 16 1.57 -17.71 21.71
CA CYS A 16 2.05 -17.09 20.48
C CYS A 16 1.48 -15.66 20.45
N VAL A 17 2.24 -14.69 20.94
CA VAL A 17 1.95 -13.28 20.71
C VAL A 17 2.25 -13.07 19.23
N VAL A 18 1.20 -12.98 18.41
CA VAL A 18 1.34 -12.54 17.02
C VAL A 18 1.79 -11.09 17.11
N ALA A 19 3.03 -10.82 16.70
CA ALA A 19 3.58 -9.47 16.73
C ALA A 19 2.90 -8.65 15.64
N GLU A 20 2.02 -7.73 16.03
CA GLU A 20 1.49 -6.70 15.13
C GLU A 20 2.65 -5.84 14.61
N THR A 21 2.73 -5.68 13.29
CA THR A 21 3.86 -4.98 12.65
C THR A 21 3.59 -3.50 12.40
N GLY A 22 2.34 -3.11 12.15
CA GLY A 22 1.92 -1.72 12.03
C GLY A 22 1.41 -1.11 13.33
N LYS A 23 1.42 0.23 13.43
CA LYS A 23 0.84 0.93 14.59
C LYS A 23 -0.66 0.65 14.73
N LEU A 24 -1.34 0.30 13.64
CA LEU A 24 -2.75 -0.06 13.62
C LEU A 24 -2.99 -1.56 13.37
N GLY A 25 -1.98 -2.41 13.59
CA GLY A 25 -2.04 -3.84 13.34
C GLY A 25 -1.50 -4.24 11.96
N ASP A 26 -1.65 -5.52 11.64
CA ASP A 26 -1.36 -6.06 10.31
C ASP A 26 -2.50 -5.68 9.32
N ALA A 27 -2.18 -5.65 8.03
CA ALA A 27 -3.14 -5.26 7.00
C ALA A 27 -4.25 -6.31 6.83
N ASP A 28 -5.50 -5.86 6.85
CA ASP A 28 -6.65 -6.73 6.59
C ASP A 28 -6.77 -7.06 5.10
N GLU A 29 -7.24 -8.28 4.80
CA GLU A 29 -7.63 -8.60 3.43
C GLU A 29 -8.83 -7.75 2.98
N THR A 30 -8.72 -7.12 1.82
CA THR A 30 -9.80 -6.32 1.25
C THR A 30 -10.87 -7.22 0.66
N GLN A 31 -12.13 -6.83 0.83
CA GLN A 31 -13.28 -7.62 0.41
C GLN A 31 -14.22 -6.79 -0.47
N ASN A 32 -15.14 -7.48 -1.14
CA ASN A 32 -16.16 -6.87 -2.00
C ASN A 32 -15.56 -5.99 -3.12
N ASN A 33 -14.38 -6.38 -3.65
CA ASN A 33 -13.79 -5.71 -4.80
C ASN A 33 -14.55 -6.10 -6.09
N PRO A 34 -15.18 -5.17 -6.81
CA PRO A 34 -16.00 -5.50 -7.97
C PRO A 34 -15.16 -5.98 -9.16
N PHE A 35 -15.31 -7.26 -9.54
CA PHE A 35 -14.49 -7.91 -10.57
C PHE A 35 -14.54 -7.26 -11.97
N ARG A 36 -15.58 -6.48 -12.28
CA ARG A 36 -15.75 -5.80 -13.58
C ARG A 36 -15.31 -4.33 -13.58
N THR A 37 -14.74 -3.86 -12.48
CA THR A 37 -14.19 -2.51 -12.40
C THR A 37 -12.70 -2.59 -12.67
N VAL A 38 -12.23 -1.83 -13.65
CA VAL A 38 -10.83 -1.82 -14.08
C VAL A 38 -10.27 -0.42 -13.96
N TYR A 39 -9.17 -0.29 -13.21
CA TYR A 39 -8.32 0.90 -13.24
C TYR A 39 -7.02 0.58 -13.99
N GLU A 40 -6.47 1.58 -14.67
CA GLU A 40 -5.17 1.48 -15.32
C GLU A 40 -4.32 2.70 -14.96
N ALA A 41 -3.06 2.45 -14.60
CA ALA A 41 -2.04 3.47 -14.49
C ALA A 41 -1.02 3.31 -15.61
N THR A 42 -0.88 4.34 -16.45
CA THR A 42 0.15 4.41 -17.49
C THR A 42 1.30 5.29 -17.01
N LEU A 43 2.53 4.81 -17.09
CA LEU A 43 3.72 5.61 -16.75
C LEU A 43 3.85 6.80 -17.70
N LEU A 44 4.24 7.96 -17.18
CA LEU A 44 4.31 9.20 -17.94
C LEU A 44 5.31 9.13 -19.10
N ALA A 45 4.97 9.76 -20.21
CA ALA A 45 5.93 10.12 -21.24
C ALA A 45 6.63 11.41 -20.82
N LYS A 46 7.77 11.28 -20.14
CA LYS A 46 8.58 12.43 -19.68
C LYS A 46 10.04 12.30 -20.11
N GLU A 47 10.71 13.45 -20.20
CA GLU A 47 12.14 13.54 -20.45
C GLU A 47 12.95 12.95 -19.29
N GLY A 48 14.20 12.53 -19.57
CA GLY A 48 15.12 12.00 -18.57
C GLY A 48 14.95 10.51 -18.23
N THR A 49 13.96 9.81 -18.80
CA THR A 49 13.86 8.35 -18.68
C THR A 49 13.14 7.74 -19.88
N ASN A 50 13.60 6.56 -20.30
CA ASN A 50 12.94 5.73 -21.30
C ASN A 50 11.91 4.76 -20.68
N LEU A 51 11.81 4.71 -19.34
CA LEU A 51 10.92 3.78 -18.66
C LEU A 51 9.46 4.08 -19.01
N ARG A 52 8.76 3.12 -19.62
CA ARG A 52 7.36 3.19 -20.03
C ARG A 52 6.62 1.91 -19.62
N GLY A 53 5.30 1.96 -19.70
CA GLY A 53 4.45 0.80 -19.46
C GLY A 53 3.18 1.16 -18.72
N SER A 54 2.44 0.14 -18.32
CA SER A 54 1.21 0.30 -17.55
C SER A 54 0.98 -0.82 -16.54
N VAL A 55 0.12 -0.50 -15.57
CA VAL A 55 -0.42 -1.43 -14.59
C VAL A 55 -1.93 -1.39 -14.69
N THR A 56 -2.55 -2.54 -14.93
CA THR A 56 -4.01 -2.67 -14.84
C THR A 56 -4.40 -3.41 -13.57
N VAL A 57 -5.47 -2.95 -12.93
CA VAL A 57 -6.01 -3.59 -11.72
C VAL A 57 -7.50 -3.83 -11.84
N SER A 58 -7.96 -4.96 -11.30
CA SER A 58 -9.37 -5.35 -11.28
C SER A 58 -9.70 -6.22 -10.07
N GLY A 59 -10.97 -6.30 -9.67
CA GLY A 59 -11.35 -7.14 -8.53
C GLY A 59 -11.12 -8.63 -8.80
N SER A 60 -10.65 -9.37 -7.79
CA SER A 60 -10.52 -10.83 -7.89
C SER A 60 -11.88 -11.52 -8.03
N PRO A 61 -11.99 -12.66 -8.73
CA PRO A 61 -13.24 -13.40 -8.88
C PRO A 61 -13.88 -13.87 -7.56
N ASP A 62 -13.08 -14.08 -6.51
CA ASP A 62 -13.54 -14.44 -5.17
C ASP A 62 -13.93 -13.22 -4.31
N GLY A 63 -13.88 -12.02 -4.90
CA GLY A 63 -14.20 -10.75 -4.23
C GLY A 63 -13.15 -10.27 -3.24
N ARG A 64 -12.05 -11.01 -3.03
CA ARG A 64 -11.00 -10.69 -2.06
C ARG A 64 -9.72 -10.22 -2.74
N GLY A 65 -9.25 -9.04 -2.37
CA GLY A 65 -8.12 -8.43 -3.06
C GLY A 65 -8.41 -8.07 -4.51
N ILE A 66 -7.36 -7.69 -5.22
CA ILE A 66 -7.40 -7.25 -6.61
C ILE A 66 -6.29 -7.89 -7.41
N ILE A 67 -6.56 -8.17 -8.69
CA ILE A 67 -5.59 -8.68 -9.64
C ILE A 67 -4.79 -7.50 -10.19
N TYR A 68 -3.46 -7.60 -10.18
CA TYR A 68 -2.54 -6.74 -10.89
C TYR A 68 -2.06 -7.41 -12.17
N ASN A 69 -2.00 -6.66 -13.27
CA ASN A 69 -1.17 -7.01 -14.43
C ASN A 69 -0.22 -5.86 -14.72
N VAL A 70 1.07 -6.12 -14.60
CA VAL A 70 2.17 -5.17 -14.76
C VAL A 70 2.86 -5.44 -16.11
N ASP A 71 3.09 -4.40 -16.91
CA ASP A 71 3.89 -4.44 -18.14
C ASP A 71 4.76 -3.18 -18.21
N PHE A 72 6.06 -3.31 -17.98
CA PHE A 72 7.03 -2.22 -18.03
C PHE A 72 8.17 -2.52 -19.01
N THR A 73 8.80 -1.48 -19.55
CA THR A 73 9.93 -1.56 -20.48
C THR A 73 10.71 -0.25 -20.49
N GLY A 74 11.87 -0.20 -21.15
CA GLY A 74 12.73 0.99 -21.20
C GLY A 74 13.53 1.18 -19.92
N PHE A 75 13.93 0.08 -19.27
CA PHE A 75 14.68 0.14 -18.01
C PHE A 75 16.10 0.69 -18.23
N PRO A 76 16.62 1.51 -17.31
CA PRO A 76 18.04 1.85 -17.28
C PRO A 76 18.91 0.58 -17.18
N ALA A 77 20.10 0.60 -17.79
CA ALA A 77 21.05 -0.51 -17.71
C ALA A 77 21.59 -0.76 -16.28
N GLU A 78 21.62 0.29 -15.47
CA GLU A 78 22.13 0.25 -14.10
C GLU A 78 21.13 0.82 -13.08
N GLY A 79 21.39 0.54 -11.80
CA GLY A 79 20.58 1.04 -10.69
C GLY A 79 19.39 0.16 -10.31
N GLY A 80 19.28 -1.03 -10.91
CA GLY A 80 18.42 -2.11 -10.42
C GLY A 80 18.99 -2.80 -9.16
N PRO A 81 18.26 -3.78 -8.59
CA PRO A 81 16.92 -4.21 -9.00
C PRO A 81 15.90 -3.09 -8.80
N PHE A 82 14.98 -2.94 -9.76
CA PHE A 82 13.97 -1.88 -9.71
C PHE A 82 12.81 -2.33 -8.84
N THR A 83 12.21 -1.37 -8.14
CA THR A 83 11.02 -1.60 -7.31
C THR A 83 9.88 -0.72 -7.77
N TYR A 84 8.66 -1.07 -7.39
CA TYR A 84 7.47 -0.32 -7.69
C TYR A 84 6.44 -0.49 -6.59
N HIS A 85 5.75 0.60 -6.30
CA HIS A 85 4.83 0.72 -5.17
C HIS A 85 3.61 1.55 -5.55
N VAL A 86 2.49 1.29 -4.88
CA VAL A 86 1.38 2.24 -4.85
C VAL A 86 1.71 3.34 -3.85
N HIS A 87 1.64 4.58 -4.28
CA HIS A 87 1.88 5.76 -3.46
C HIS A 87 0.59 6.42 -3.00
N ASP A 88 0.64 7.10 -1.85
CA ASP A 88 -0.53 7.65 -1.17
C ASP A 88 -1.21 8.79 -1.94
N GLN A 89 -0.44 9.62 -2.66
CA GLN A 89 -0.99 10.74 -3.43
C GLN A 89 -0.94 10.48 -4.93
N PRO A 90 -1.89 11.04 -5.70
CA PRO A 90 -1.79 11.04 -7.15
C PRO A 90 -0.56 11.84 -7.61
N VAL A 91 -0.09 11.52 -8.81
CA VAL A 91 0.85 12.35 -9.55
C VAL A 91 0.16 13.68 -9.88
N PRO A 92 0.73 14.83 -9.48
CA PRO A 92 0.22 16.15 -9.85
C PRO A 92 0.32 16.42 -11.36
N GLU A 93 -0.31 17.51 -11.81
CA GLU A 93 -0.33 17.93 -13.21
C GLU A 93 1.06 18.17 -13.82
N ASP A 94 2.03 18.59 -13.01
CA ASP A 94 3.42 18.80 -13.43
C ASP A 94 4.22 17.48 -13.62
N GLY A 95 3.60 16.33 -13.37
CA GLY A 95 4.22 15.02 -13.52
C GLY A 95 5.28 14.70 -12.47
N ASN A 96 5.39 15.49 -11.40
CA ASN A 96 6.42 15.32 -10.40
C ASN A 96 6.15 14.12 -9.48
N CYS A 97 6.84 13.00 -9.76
CA CYS A 97 6.70 11.78 -8.98
C CYS A 97 7.05 11.94 -7.49
N THR A 98 7.81 12.96 -7.06
CA THR A 98 8.11 13.18 -5.63
C THR A 98 6.89 13.63 -4.83
N LYS A 99 5.89 14.22 -5.50
CA LYS A 99 4.66 14.72 -4.88
C LYS A 99 3.60 13.64 -4.66
N THR A 100 3.86 12.40 -5.10
CA THR A 100 3.03 11.24 -4.74
C THR A 100 3.20 10.82 -3.26
N LEU A 101 4.12 11.48 -2.54
CA LEU A 101 4.41 11.29 -1.11
C LEU A 101 4.82 9.85 -0.77
N ALA A 102 4.51 9.36 0.43
CA ALA A 102 4.91 8.05 0.91
C ALA A 102 4.17 6.91 0.18
N HIS A 103 4.54 5.66 0.47
CA HIS A 103 3.78 4.49 0.04
C HIS A 103 2.36 4.52 0.65
N LEU A 104 1.42 3.86 -0.02
CA LEU A 104 0.10 3.59 0.52
C LEU A 104 0.22 2.70 1.76
N ASP A 105 0.04 3.28 2.95
CA ASP A 105 0.29 2.60 4.23
C ASP A 105 -0.76 2.96 5.29
N PRO A 106 -2.02 2.52 5.11
CA PRO A 106 -3.11 2.86 6.02
C PRO A 106 -2.93 2.27 7.43
N TYR A 107 -2.05 1.27 7.61
CA TYR A 107 -1.77 0.63 8.90
C TYR A 107 -0.56 1.22 9.62
N ILE A 108 0.11 2.21 8.99
CA ILE A 108 1.29 2.90 9.55
C ILE A 108 2.35 1.86 9.94
N ARG A 109 2.68 0.99 8.99
CA ARG A 109 3.69 -0.07 9.12
C ARG A 109 5.10 0.49 8.98
N GLY A 110 5.30 1.46 8.08
CA GLY A 110 6.61 2.01 7.75
C GLY A 110 7.45 1.07 6.88
N GLU A 111 8.70 1.41 6.61
CA GLU A 111 9.56 0.64 5.69
C GLU A 111 10.52 -0.33 6.41
N VAL A 112 10.68 -0.21 7.73
CA VAL A 112 11.68 -0.97 8.50
C VAL A 112 10.98 -1.81 9.58
N PRO A 113 11.27 -3.12 9.69
CA PRO A 113 12.17 -3.91 8.82
C PRO A 113 11.64 -3.99 7.37
N PRO A 114 12.42 -4.44 6.36
CA PRO A 114 11.89 -4.67 5.02
C PRO A 114 10.67 -5.61 5.02
N CYS A 115 9.83 -5.53 3.98
CA CYS A 115 8.70 -6.45 3.84
C CYS A 115 9.18 -7.91 3.78
N ASP A 116 8.51 -8.78 4.53
CA ASP A 116 8.68 -10.22 4.46
C ASP A 116 7.59 -10.79 3.56
N ALA A 117 7.96 -11.20 2.34
CA ALA A 117 7.03 -11.76 1.37
C ALA A 117 6.30 -13.03 1.85
N SER A 118 6.82 -13.71 2.87
CA SER A 118 6.14 -14.87 3.48
C SER A 118 4.99 -14.49 4.40
N LYS A 119 4.89 -13.21 4.79
CA LYS A 119 3.86 -12.62 5.64
C LYS A 119 3.38 -11.29 5.05
N PRO A 120 2.77 -11.29 3.86
CA PRO A 120 2.44 -10.06 3.13
C PRO A 120 1.44 -9.14 3.87
N GLU A 121 0.68 -9.67 4.84
CA GLU A 121 -0.15 -8.90 5.78
C GLU A 121 0.66 -7.94 6.66
N THR A 122 1.94 -8.22 6.87
CA THR A 122 2.85 -7.39 7.69
C THR A 122 3.57 -6.30 6.90
N CYS A 123 3.28 -6.18 5.60
CA CYS A 123 3.91 -5.20 4.72
C CYS A 123 3.04 -3.95 4.55
N GLN A 124 3.64 -2.85 4.07
CA GLN A 124 2.82 -1.71 3.66
C GLN A 124 1.87 -2.15 2.56
N VAL A 125 0.62 -1.68 2.60
CA VAL A 125 -0.41 -2.07 1.62
C VAL A 125 0.07 -1.80 0.18
N GLY A 126 0.76 -0.68 -0.05
CA GLY A 126 1.34 -0.31 -1.34
C GLY A 126 2.67 -0.96 -1.70
N ASP A 127 3.29 -1.76 -0.83
CA ASP A 127 4.61 -2.38 -1.09
C ASP A 127 4.50 -3.63 -1.97
N LEU A 128 4.27 -3.42 -3.28
CA LEU A 128 4.09 -4.49 -4.25
C LEU A 128 5.39 -5.26 -4.51
N SER A 129 6.54 -4.58 -4.57
CA SER A 129 7.82 -5.24 -4.82
C SER A 129 8.30 -6.05 -3.62
N GLY A 130 8.08 -5.58 -2.40
CA GLY A 130 8.32 -6.37 -1.20
C GLY A 130 7.47 -7.64 -1.15
N LYS A 131 6.18 -7.54 -1.50
CA LYS A 131 5.26 -8.70 -1.46
C LYS A 131 5.46 -9.69 -2.61
N TYR A 132 5.67 -9.19 -3.82
CA TYR A 132 5.66 -10.04 -5.02
C TYR A 132 7.04 -10.23 -5.62
N GLY A 133 8.06 -9.50 -5.18
CA GLY A 133 9.43 -9.56 -5.69
C GLY A 133 9.77 -8.41 -6.64
N ASN A 134 11.03 -8.01 -6.60
CA ASN A 134 11.60 -6.91 -7.38
C ASN A 134 11.63 -7.20 -8.89
N ILE A 135 12.03 -6.20 -9.66
CA ILE A 135 12.31 -6.28 -11.09
C ILE A 135 13.82 -6.47 -11.24
N GLU A 136 14.24 -7.67 -11.64
CA GLU A 136 15.64 -8.07 -11.70
C GLU A 136 16.06 -8.46 -13.12
N GLY A 137 17.35 -8.26 -13.44
CA GLY A 137 17.97 -8.78 -14.66
C GLY A 137 17.35 -8.28 -15.97
N ILE A 138 16.81 -7.05 -15.97
CA ILE A 138 16.15 -6.45 -17.13
C ILE A 138 16.69 -5.05 -17.42
N GLU A 139 16.94 -4.77 -18.69
CA GLU A 139 17.40 -3.46 -19.16
C GLU A 139 16.90 -3.13 -20.58
N GLY A 140 16.98 -1.86 -20.96
CA GLY A 140 16.61 -1.40 -22.30
C GLY A 140 15.16 -1.73 -22.65
N GLU A 141 14.94 -2.24 -23.86
CA GLU A 141 13.61 -2.55 -24.41
C GLU A 141 13.06 -3.91 -23.98
N GLU A 142 13.76 -4.64 -23.11
CA GLU A 142 13.20 -5.84 -22.51
C GLU A 142 11.94 -5.49 -21.70
N ARG A 143 10.97 -6.42 -21.69
CA ARG A 143 9.67 -6.19 -21.05
C ARG A 143 9.55 -7.00 -19.76
N TYR A 144 9.31 -6.31 -18.65
CA TYR A 144 8.91 -6.93 -17.40
C TYR A 144 7.40 -7.11 -17.42
N LYS A 145 6.94 -8.37 -17.35
CA LYS A 145 5.51 -8.69 -17.26
C LYS A 145 5.23 -9.55 -16.05
N LYS A 146 4.21 -9.20 -15.28
CA LYS A 146 3.83 -9.96 -14.09
C LYS A 146 2.36 -9.83 -13.77
N ALA A 147 1.76 -10.92 -13.32
CA ALA A 147 0.40 -10.94 -12.82
C ALA A 147 0.34 -11.63 -11.46
N TYR A 148 -0.44 -11.08 -10.53
CA TYR A 148 -0.66 -11.63 -9.21
C TYR A 148 -1.94 -11.07 -8.60
N ILE A 149 -2.43 -11.71 -7.55
CA ILE A 149 -3.51 -11.20 -6.71
C ILE A 149 -2.88 -10.55 -5.48
N ASP A 150 -3.21 -9.28 -5.26
CA ASP A 150 -2.90 -8.58 -4.03
C ASP A 150 -4.11 -8.56 -3.11
N ARG A 151 -3.98 -9.14 -1.92
CA ARG A 151 -5.09 -9.28 -0.96
C ARG A 151 -5.38 -8.01 -0.16
N TYR A 152 -4.50 -7.00 -0.17
CA TYR A 152 -4.51 -5.90 0.80
C TYR A 152 -4.82 -4.54 0.19
N THR A 153 -4.64 -4.39 -1.12
CA THR A 153 -5.08 -3.24 -1.92
C THR A 153 -6.52 -3.42 -2.38
N ALA A 154 -7.19 -2.32 -2.73
CA ALA A 154 -8.59 -2.33 -3.11
C ALA A 154 -8.91 -1.44 -4.31
N ILE A 155 -9.98 -1.80 -5.02
CA ILE A 155 -10.60 -0.97 -6.07
C ILE A 155 -11.97 -0.41 -5.65
N THR A 156 -12.42 -0.70 -4.43
CA THR A 156 -13.63 -0.12 -3.84
C THR A 156 -13.32 1.24 -3.21
N PRO A 157 -14.00 2.33 -3.63
CA PRO A 157 -13.76 3.66 -3.05
C PRO A 157 -14.12 3.74 -1.56
N GLY A 158 -13.46 4.66 -0.84
CA GLY A 158 -13.81 5.01 0.54
C GLY A 158 -13.06 4.24 1.62
N ILE A 159 -12.24 3.24 1.25
CA ILE A 159 -11.33 2.57 2.17
C ILE A 159 -9.88 3.02 1.96
N GLY A 160 -9.07 3.01 3.02
CA GLY A 160 -7.69 3.49 2.98
C GLY A 160 -6.81 2.76 1.96
N ALA A 161 -7.13 1.50 1.65
CA ALA A 161 -6.43 0.68 0.67
C ALA A 161 -6.85 0.93 -0.81
N PHE A 162 -7.77 1.87 -1.06
CA PHE A 162 -8.28 2.16 -2.40
C PHE A 162 -7.18 2.73 -3.31
N VAL A 163 -6.92 2.07 -4.44
CA VAL A 163 -5.86 2.48 -5.39
C VAL A 163 -6.36 3.44 -6.47
N GLY A 164 -7.67 3.55 -6.70
CA GLY A 164 -8.21 4.29 -7.84
C GLY A 164 -8.05 5.81 -7.77
N ASN A 165 -7.62 6.36 -6.63
CA ASN A 165 -7.25 7.78 -6.45
C ASN A 165 -5.77 7.93 -6.04
N ARG A 166 -4.94 6.97 -6.46
CA ARG A 166 -3.52 6.85 -6.10
C ARG A 166 -2.67 6.80 -7.36
N SER A 167 -1.36 6.70 -7.14
CA SER A 167 -0.38 6.54 -8.21
C SER A 167 0.46 5.28 -8.02
N ILE A 168 1.00 4.77 -9.13
CA ILE A 168 2.10 3.81 -9.12
C ILE A 168 3.41 4.57 -9.39
N VAL A 169 4.48 4.19 -8.69
CA VAL A 169 5.83 4.74 -8.91
C VAL A 169 6.80 3.59 -9.07
N VAL A 170 7.74 3.72 -10.01
CA VAL A 170 8.87 2.80 -10.20
C VAL A 170 10.15 3.50 -9.73
N HIS A 171 11.00 2.78 -9.01
CA HIS A 171 12.19 3.28 -8.36
C HIS A 171 13.44 2.48 -8.77
N TYR A 172 14.58 3.16 -8.72
CA TYR A 172 15.88 2.51 -8.60
C TYR A 172 16.01 1.78 -7.25
N ALA A 173 16.99 0.89 -7.13
CA ALA A 173 17.32 0.20 -5.88
C ALA A 173 17.65 1.17 -4.72
N ASN A 174 18.18 2.35 -5.03
CA ASN A 174 18.44 3.42 -4.06
C ASN A 174 17.18 4.24 -3.68
N LYS A 175 15.98 3.77 -4.06
CA LYS A 175 14.67 4.40 -3.83
C LYS A 175 14.38 5.67 -4.63
N THR A 176 15.29 6.12 -5.49
CA THR A 176 15.05 7.27 -6.37
C THR A 176 13.92 6.95 -7.35
N ARG A 177 12.94 7.86 -7.47
CA ARG A 177 11.76 7.69 -8.34
C ARG A 177 12.12 7.92 -9.80
N ILE A 178 11.94 6.90 -10.63
CA ILE A 178 12.22 6.94 -12.07
C ILE A 178 11.04 7.55 -12.80
N ASN A 179 9.89 6.88 -12.71
CA ASN A 179 8.67 7.27 -13.38
C ASN A 179 7.45 6.89 -12.54
N CYS A 180 6.30 7.47 -12.86
CA CYS A 180 5.06 7.28 -12.13
C CYS A 180 3.85 7.43 -13.05
N GLY A 181 2.67 7.04 -12.56
CA GLY A 181 1.40 7.18 -13.28
C GLY A 181 0.20 7.09 -12.34
N ASN A 182 -0.87 7.82 -12.66
CA ASN A 182 -2.13 7.78 -11.88
C ASN A 182 -2.99 6.60 -12.30
N PHE A 183 -3.62 5.92 -11.33
CA PHE A 183 -4.69 4.99 -11.63
C PHE A 183 -5.92 5.76 -12.11
N VAL A 184 -6.43 5.39 -13.28
CA VAL A 184 -7.61 5.99 -13.90
C VAL A 184 -8.61 4.89 -14.21
N LEU A 185 -9.88 5.14 -13.90
CA LEU A 185 -10.96 4.22 -14.20
C LEU A 185 -11.13 4.05 -15.71
N LYS A 186 -11.03 2.83 -16.22
CA LYS A 186 -11.20 2.50 -17.64
C LYS A 186 -12.55 1.89 -17.95
N THR A 187 -12.98 0.96 -17.11
CA THR A 187 -14.24 0.24 -17.29
C THR A 187 -14.97 0.12 -15.97
N THR A 188 -16.24 0.49 -15.98
CA THR A 188 -17.24 0.02 -15.02
C THR A 188 -18.34 -0.62 -15.83
N ASN A 189 -18.71 -1.87 -15.54
CA ASN A 189 -20.00 -2.38 -15.98
C ASN A 189 -21.03 -2.03 -14.90
N PRO A 190 -21.96 -1.09 -15.14
CA PRO A 190 -23.04 -0.81 -14.20
C PRO A 190 -23.90 -2.08 -14.08
N GLY A 191 -23.99 -2.64 -12.87
CA GLY A 191 -24.72 -3.89 -12.60
C GLY A 191 -23.94 -4.96 -11.84
N GLY A 192 -22.67 -4.73 -11.50
CA GLY A 192 -21.95 -5.57 -10.53
C GLY A 192 -22.42 -5.33 -9.09
N PRO A 193 -22.42 -6.35 -8.21
CA PRO A 193 -22.81 -6.18 -6.81
C PRO A 193 -21.85 -5.19 -6.14
N GLY A 194 -22.36 -4.05 -5.68
CA GLY A 194 -21.54 -3.03 -5.03
C GLY A 194 -22.00 -1.58 -5.23
N LEU A 195 -22.94 -1.31 -6.13
CA LEU A 195 -23.66 -0.04 -6.16
C LEU A 195 -25.04 -0.25 -5.50
N PRO A 196 -25.46 0.58 -4.52
CA PRO A 196 -26.79 0.45 -3.93
C PRO A 196 -27.84 0.84 -4.98
N CYS A 197 -28.35 -0.16 -5.70
CA CYS A 197 -29.56 -0.03 -6.50
C CYS A 197 -30.74 -0.02 -5.55
N ARG A 198 -31.38 1.13 -5.36
CA ARG A 198 -32.66 1.22 -4.65
C ARG A 198 -33.80 1.07 -5.66
N ASP A 199 -34.70 0.13 -5.41
CA ASP A 199 -35.95 -0.09 -6.17
C ASP A 199 -35.78 -0.33 -7.69
N GLY A 200 -34.78 -1.13 -8.09
CA GLY A 200 -34.71 -1.68 -9.44
C GLY A 200 -34.48 -0.67 -10.58
N LYS A 201 -34.14 0.59 -10.27
CA LYS A 201 -33.76 1.60 -11.27
C LYS A 201 -32.31 2.05 -11.06
N CYS A 202 -31.41 1.58 -11.92
CA CYS A 202 -30.10 2.22 -12.10
C CYS A 202 -30.33 3.57 -12.77
N SER A 203 -30.08 4.69 -12.07
CA SER A 203 -30.12 6.02 -12.70
C SER A 203 -28.99 6.12 -13.72
N THR A 204 -29.33 6.17 -15.00
CA THR A 204 -28.47 6.72 -16.04
C THR A 204 -28.38 8.23 -15.80
N GLY A 205 -27.30 8.67 -15.15
CA GLY A 205 -27.07 10.08 -14.87
C GLY A 205 -27.14 10.92 -16.14
N THR A 206 -28.19 11.73 -16.25
CA THR A 206 -28.30 12.80 -17.25
C THR A 206 -27.47 14.00 -16.76
N PRO A 207 -26.79 14.78 -17.62
CA PRO A 207 -25.91 15.84 -17.13
C PRO A 207 -26.76 16.97 -16.53
N ILE A 208 -26.66 17.19 -15.21
CA ILE A 208 -27.29 18.35 -14.57
C ILE A 208 -26.43 19.58 -14.85
N ARG A 209 -27.01 20.49 -15.65
CA ARG A 209 -26.55 21.86 -15.85
C ARG A 209 -26.80 22.65 -14.56
N GLY A 210 -25.80 22.72 -13.68
CA GLY A 210 -25.84 23.53 -12.47
C GLY A 210 -25.44 24.99 -12.72
N SER A 211 -26.32 25.94 -12.40
CA SER A 211 -25.98 27.36 -12.20
C SER A 211 -25.23 27.58 -10.88
N PRO A 212 -24.45 28.66 -10.72
CA PRO A 212 -23.41 28.74 -9.70
C PRO A 212 -23.98 29.13 -8.33
N SER A 213 -23.73 28.30 -7.32
CA SER A 213 -23.81 28.71 -5.91
C SER A 213 -22.41 29.00 -5.35
N ARG A 214 -22.33 30.15 -4.71
CA ARG A 214 -21.16 30.85 -4.15
C ARG A 214 -20.43 30.02 -3.07
N PRO A 215 -19.08 30.04 -2.99
CA PRO A 215 -18.33 29.26 -2.01
C PRO A 215 -18.34 29.95 -0.64
N THR A 216 -18.80 29.24 0.39
CA THR A 216 -18.42 29.49 1.79
C THR A 216 -17.16 28.68 2.08
N GLY A 217 -16.13 29.35 2.61
CA GLY A 217 -14.76 28.85 2.71
C GLY A 217 -14.56 27.60 3.59
N PRO A 218 -13.35 27.01 3.54
CA PRO A 218 -13.04 25.76 4.21
C PRO A 218 -12.90 25.94 5.74
N PRO A 219 -13.25 24.92 6.55
CA PRO A 219 -12.89 24.90 7.96
C PRO A 219 -11.37 24.73 8.11
N MET A 220 -10.77 25.53 9.00
CA MET A 220 -9.38 25.40 9.44
C MET A 220 -9.20 24.06 10.16
N PHE A 221 -8.28 23.23 9.67
CA PHE A 221 -7.67 22.17 10.47
C PHE A 221 -6.34 22.70 11.02
N GLU A 222 -6.31 22.85 12.34
CA GLU A 222 -5.17 23.29 13.13
C GLU A 222 -4.23 22.08 13.29
N GLY A 223 -3.14 22.07 12.52
CA GLY A 223 -2.07 21.08 12.65
C GLY A 223 -1.14 21.48 13.77
N ASP A 224 -1.16 20.74 14.87
CA ASP A 224 -0.22 20.94 15.97
C ASP A 224 1.15 20.35 15.59
N ALA A 225 2.10 21.23 15.32
CA ALA A 225 3.49 20.90 15.03
C ALA A 225 4.30 20.95 16.33
N SER A 226 4.32 19.84 17.07
CA SER A 226 5.25 19.70 18.18
C SER A 226 6.68 19.52 17.66
N LYS A 227 7.43 20.62 17.64
CA LYS A 227 8.89 20.63 17.59
C LYS A 227 9.41 20.09 18.92
N VAL A 228 10.18 19.01 18.90
CA VAL A 228 11.03 18.64 20.04
C VAL A 228 12.47 18.61 19.57
N SER A 229 13.16 19.73 19.75
CA SER A 229 14.61 19.82 19.68
C SER A 229 15.22 19.47 21.04
N ALA A 230 16.22 18.62 20.95
CA ALA A 230 17.21 18.10 21.90
C ALA A 230 17.57 18.85 23.22
N PHE A 231 18.15 18.02 24.09
CA PHE A 231 19.06 18.24 25.23
C PHE A 231 18.47 18.35 26.64
N SER A 232 18.66 17.28 27.42
CA SER A 232 19.47 17.38 28.66
C SER A 232 19.91 15.98 29.12
N ALA A 233 21.22 15.77 29.15
CA ALA A 233 21.86 14.68 29.86
C ALA A 233 21.69 14.84 31.38
N THR A 234 21.49 13.73 32.10
CA THR A 234 22.15 13.36 33.38
C THR A 234 21.32 12.30 34.12
N GLY A 235 21.98 11.30 34.71
CA GLY A 235 21.37 10.45 35.74
C GLY A 235 21.57 8.94 35.58
N ILE A 236 22.82 8.47 35.45
CA ILE A 236 23.15 7.08 35.79
C ILE A 236 23.02 6.97 37.32
N LEU A 237 21.99 6.27 37.80
CA LEU A 237 21.92 5.84 39.20
C LEU A 237 22.30 4.37 39.28
N ALA A 238 23.53 4.14 39.74
CA ALA A 238 24.01 2.84 40.15
C ALA A 238 23.23 2.36 41.38
N ILE A 239 22.62 1.17 41.30
CA ILE A 239 22.16 0.44 42.47
C ILE A 239 23.23 -0.60 42.79
N VAL A 240 24.13 -0.22 43.70
CA VAL A 240 24.93 -1.17 44.48
C VAL A 240 24.10 -1.52 45.71
N ILE A 241 23.59 -2.74 45.77
CA ILE A 241 23.24 -3.37 47.04
C ILE A 241 24.00 -4.69 47.07
N GLY A 242 25.18 -4.64 47.69
CA GLY A 242 25.70 -5.80 48.38
C GLY A 242 24.96 -5.97 49.70
N LEU A 243 24.83 -7.21 50.16
CA LEU A 243 25.40 -7.71 51.42
C LEU A 243 24.88 -9.15 51.65
N LEU A 244 25.86 -10.06 51.84
CA LEU A 244 25.91 -11.11 52.87
C LEU A 244 24.66 -12.00 52.99
N TRP A 245 24.66 -13.28 52.63
CA TRP A 245 25.56 -14.40 52.98
C TRP A 245 25.59 -15.42 51.84
#